data_AF-A0A8J4G9I6-F1
#
_entry.id   AF-A0A8J4G9I6-F1
#
_cell.length_a   1.000
_cell.length_b   1.000
_cell.length_c   1.000
_cell.angle_alpha   90.00
_cell.angle_beta   90.00
_cell.angle_gamma   90.00
#
_symmetry.space_group_name_H-M   'P 1'
#
loop_
_entity.id
_entity.type
_entity.pdbx_description
1 polymer ?
#
loop_
_entity_poly.entity_id
_entity_poly.type
_entity_poly.pdbx_seq_one_letter_code
_entity_poly.pdbx_strand_id
1 'polypeptide(L)'
;MISQLTISTRNMCTRLSNVPSLGLHSANAIGSRRAAVTYWPQIARGLRRGIMSTATTTRSRGIPGMTGRIEDIRELKDLGVDSSELRDLQLRDVRSVSYVSRRRLDSADFDPDEVDEDGLPLVYNEERIASYWGGRPGELAGRWTKFAAVSAPWLTKLANAVLSGRLDRDRAALAREAVNNLERLGPTFIKLGQILSIRPDVLPPDVLRELAKLQDRIEPFPTDQARAVVEKELGAPLDQIFSEFSEKPIAAASLAQVYRARLRLTGEEVAVKVQRPQALATISKDLYVMRRAVGVYEKLVKRFTAQTTDYQRLLSTFAEGLYTEMDFRNEALNAARMAELLEQSEFASTDIVIPKPFMDLTTRRVLTMEWVTGVKLTTLSPGEIRGLVKVGQEAFLTQLLEIGFFHGDPHPATCS
;
A
#
# COMPACT_ATOMS: atom_id res chain seq x y z
N MET A 1 4.86 2.92 -0.36
CA MET A 1 4.22 4.24 -0.16
C MET A 1 4.38 4.62 1.30
N ILE A 2 4.88 5.81 1.62
CA ILE A 2 4.98 6.35 3.00
C ILE A 2 4.46 7.80 3.01
N SER A 3 3.29 8.00 2.41
CA SER A 3 2.47 9.21 2.57
C SER A 3 1.63 8.99 3.82
N GLN A 4 1.99 9.63 4.95
CA GLN A 4 1.27 9.40 6.20
C GLN A 4 -0.14 10.01 6.12
N LEU A 5 -1.17 9.22 6.46
CA LEU A 5 -2.56 9.67 6.52
C LEU A 5 -2.96 9.68 8.00
N THR A 6 -3.08 10.89 8.57
CA THR A 6 -3.29 11.06 10.01
C THR A 6 -4.78 11.20 10.29
N ILE A 7 -5.29 10.53 11.33
CA ILE A 7 -6.68 10.67 11.76
C ILE A 7 -6.74 11.64 12.94
N SER A 8 -7.23 12.86 12.70
CA SER A 8 -7.40 13.91 13.69
C SER A 8 -8.62 13.63 14.57
N THR A 9 -8.39 13.37 15.85
CA THR A 9 -9.46 13.11 16.84
C THR A 9 -10.10 14.37 17.43
N ARG A 10 -9.82 15.58 16.89
CA ARG A 10 -10.26 16.86 17.47
C ARG A 10 -11.77 16.96 17.73
N ASN A 11 -12.62 16.30 16.93
CA ASN A 11 -14.07 16.32 17.09
C ASN A 11 -14.65 15.17 17.94
N MET A 12 -13.86 14.16 18.33
CA MET A 12 -14.34 13.09 19.22
C MET A 12 -14.52 13.58 20.66
N CYS A 13 -13.60 14.41 21.17
CA CYS A 13 -13.69 14.93 22.55
C CYS A 13 -14.89 15.85 22.80
N THR A 14 -15.33 16.62 21.80
CA THR A 14 -16.51 17.50 21.89
C THR A 14 -17.85 16.76 21.78
N ARG A 15 -17.88 15.51 21.31
CA ARG A 15 -19.08 14.66 21.30
C ARG A 15 -19.16 13.69 22.48
N LEU A 16 -18.03 13.36 23.12
CA LEU A 16 -17.96 12.46 24.29
C LEU A 16 -18.18 13.16 25.64
N SER A 17 -18.28 14.49 25.67
CA SER A 17 -18.47 15.28 26.90
C SER A 17 -19.94 15.59 27.26
N ASN A 18 -20.92 15.19 26.43
CA ASN A 18 -22.36 15.34 26.70
C ASN A 18 -23.04 13.98 26.98
N VAL A 19 -22.74 13.40 28.14
CA VAL A 19 -23.53 12.31 28.75
C VAL A 19 -24.12 12.84 30.06
N PRO A 20 -25.45 13.09 30.15
CA PRO A 20 -26.04 13.63 31.37
C PRO A 20 -26.00 12.62 32.52
N SER A 21 -25.44 13.02 33.65
CA SER A 21 -25.50 12.25 34.90
C SER A 21 -26.93 12.18 35.42
N LEU A 22 -27.48 10.97 35.54
CA LEU A 22 -28.76 10.72 36.21
C LEU A 22 -28.63 10.94 37.72
N GLY A 23 -29.22 12.02 38.22
CA GLY A 23 -29.39 12.30 39.64
C GLY A 23 -30.81 12.81 39.92
N LEU A 24 -31.54 12.15 40.83
CA LEU A 24 -32.92 12.53 41.17
C LEU A 24 -32.95 13.79 42.04
N HIS A 25 -33.87 14.73 41.79
CA HIS A 25 -34.90 15.18 42.77
C HIS A 25 -35.88 16.27 42.23
N SER A 26 -37.15 16.08 42.56
CA SER A 26 -38.26 17.06 42.79
C SER A 26 -38.48 18.33 41.92
N ALA A 27 -39.61 18.28 41.18
CA ALA A 27 -40.77 19.19 41.27
C ALA A 27 -40.82 20.61 40.61
N ASN A 28 -42.01 20.88 40.06
CA ASN A 28 -42.70 22.16 39.79
C ASN A 28 -42.37 23.07 38.57
N ALA A 29 -43.15 22.83 37.50
CA ALA A 29 -44.28 23.68 37.07
C ALA A 29 -44.11 24.92 36.14
N ILE A 30 -44.83 24.83 34.99
CA ILE A 30 -45.57 25.89 34.23
C ILE A 30 -44.75 26.81 33.28
N GLY A 31 -45.21 26.95 32.02
CA GLY A 31 -44.56 27.87 31.04
C GLY A 31 -45.02 27.90 29.56
N SER A 32 -46.00 27.10 29.13
CA SER A 32 -46.97 27.37 28.04
C SER A 32 -46.60 27.84 26.59
N ARG A 33 -47.02 27.01 25.60
CA ARG A 33 -47.66 27.34 24.28
C ARG A 33 -46.75 27.93 23.15
N ARG A 34 -46.95 27.64 21.83
CA ARG A 34 -47.98 26.86 21.08
C ARG A 34 -47.56 26.55 19.61
N ALA A 35 -47.99 25.38 19.07
CA ALA A 35 -48.28 25.04 17.64
C ALA A 35 -47.10 25.13 16.59
N ALA A 36 -47.01 24.44 15.44
CA ALA A 36 -47.84 23.49 14.65
C ALA A 36 -46.93 22.89 13.49
N VAL A 37 -47.21 21.84 12.66
CA VAL A 37 -48.27 20.80 12.58
C VAL A 37 -47.82 19.58 11.70
N THR A 38 -48.10 18.35 12.17
CA THR A 38 -48.59 17.09 11.51
C THR A 38 -48.25 16.68 10.05
N TYR A 39 -47.66 15.47 9.83
CA TYR A 39 -48.25 14.34 9.07
C TYR A 39 -47.47 12.99 9.10
N TRP A 40 -48.19 11.85 9.15
CA TRP A 40 -47.77 10.42 9.11
C TRP A 40 -49.09 9.56 9.07
N PRO A 41 -49.17 8.25 8.72
CA PRO A 41 -48.58 7.40 7.67
C PRO A 41 -49.64 6.59 6.87
N GLN A 42 -49.21 5.60 6.05
CA GLN A 42 -49.73 4.21 5.91
C GLN A 42 -48.87 3.47 4.84
N ILE A 43 -48.70 2.14 4.73
CA ILE A 43 -49.53 0.95 5.04
C ILE A 43 -48.65 -0.20 5.60
N ALA A 44 -49.22 -1.02 6.49
CA ALA A 44 -48.75 -2.40 6.71
C ALA A 44 -49.93 -3.35 7.00
N ARG A 45 -50.06 -4.43 6.19
CA ARG A 45 -50.54 -5.81 6.51
C ARG A 45 -51.07 -6.56 5.28
N GLY A 46 -50.62 -7.81 5.11
CA GLY A 46 -51.17 -8.76 4.13
C GLY A 46 -50.75 -10.21 4.42
N LEU A 47 -51.68 -10.99 4.98
CA LEU A 47 -51.73 -12.46 5.04
C LEU A 47 -50.61 -13.28 5.76
N ARG A 48 -51.01 -13.90 6.89
CA ARG A 48 -50.57 -15.25 7.31
C ARG A 48 -51.75 -16.22 7.12
N ARG A 49 -51.51 -17.43 6.58
CA ARG A 49 -52.09 -18.74 7.03
C ARG A 49 -51.85 -19.86 5.99
N GLY A 50 -51.51 -21.06 6.46
CA GLY A 50 -51.42 -22.31 5.69
C GLY A 50 -50.51 -23.33 6.39
N ILE A 51 -51.04 -24.47 6.84
CA ILE A 51 -50.32 -25.46 7.68
C ILE A 51 -50.67 -26.91 7.26
N MET A 52 -49.63 -27.76 7.20
CA MET A 52 -49.56 -29.24 7.28
C MET A 52 -49.89 -30.20 6.11
N SER A 53 -49.17 -31.34 6.18
CA SER A 53 -49.38 -32.68 5.56
C SER A 53 -48.87 -32.85 4.11
N THR A 54 -48.15 -33.92 3.70
CA THR A 54 -47.66 -35.15 4.39
C THR A 54 -46.55 -35.87 3.59
N ALA A 55 -45.55 -36.48 4.28
CA ALA A 55 -44.73 -37.66 3.86
C ALA A 55 -43.91 -37.60 2.52
N THR A 56 -42.90 -38.43 2.20
CA THR A 56 -42.29 -39.63 2.81
C THR A 56 -40.78 -39.72 2.48
N THR A 57 -39.97 -40.34 3.35
CA THR A 57 -38.56 -40.73 3.13
C THR A 57 -38.36 -41.81 2.06
N THR A 58 -37.25 -41.80 1.27
CA THR A 58 -36.35 -42.97 0.99
C THR A 58 -35.15 -42.61 0.08
N ARG A 59 -34.01 -43.30 0.31
CA ARG A 59 -32.68 -43.22 -0.33
C ARG A 59 -32.66 -43.45 -1.86
N SER A 60 -31.72 -42.82 -2.60
CA SER A 60 -30.49 -43.52 -3.08
C SER A 60 -29.42 -42.63 -3.76
N ARG A 61 -28.15 -43.03 -3.58
CA ARG A 61 -26.87 -42.77 -4.29
C ARG A 61 -26.78 -41.74 -5.44
N GLY A 62 -25.78 -40.84 -5.33
CA GLY A 62 -25.12 -40.19 -6.48
C GLY A 62 -24.17 -39.03 -6.12
N ILE A 63 -22.87 -39.15 -6.40
CA ILE A 63 -21.86 -38.06 -6.46
C ILE A 63 -21.26 -38.20 -7.87
N PRO A 64 -21.29 -37.18 -8.77
CA PRO A 64 -20.24 -36.14 -8.74
C PRO A 64 -20.57 -34.77 -9.40
N GLY A 65 -19.66 -33.81 -9.22
CA GLY A 65 -19.39 -32.74 -10.21
C GLY A 65 -20.15 -31.41 -10.03
N MET A 66 -19.50 -30.43 -9.40
CA MET A 66 -20.01 -29.06 -9.32
C MET A 66 -19.52 -28.23 -10.52
N THR A 67 -20.24 -28.30 -11.63
CA THR A 67 -20.05 -27.43 -12.82
C THR A 67 -21.38 -26.83 -13.27
N GLY A 68 -21.66 -25.61 -12.83
CA GLY A 68 -22.63 -24.65 -13.38
C GLY A 68 -22.01 -23.27 -13.17
N ARG A 69 -21.69 -22.41 -14.14
CA ARG A 69 -22.33 -21.97 -15.40
C ARG A 69 -23.66 -21.19 -15.23
N ILE A 70 -23.52 -19.87 -15.23
CA ILE A 70 -24.35 -18.89 -15.97
C ILE A 70 -25.87 -18.98 -15.76
N GLU A 71 -26.34 -19.16 -14.52
CA GLU A 71 -27.79 -19.03 -14.20
C GLU A 71 -28.09 -17.92 -13.16
N ASP A 72 -27.15 -17.58 -12.28
CA ASP A 72 -27.30 -16.53 -11.25
C ASP A 72 -27.46 -15.08 -11.79
N ILE A 73 -27.29 -14.86 -13.09
CA ILE A 73 -27.47 -13.53 -13.72
C ILE A 73 -28.96 -13.14 -13.82
N ARG A 74 -29.90 -14.07 -13.59
CA ARG A 74 -31.35 -13.81 -13.75
C ARG A 74 -32.02 -13.14 -12.55
N GLU A 75 -31.46 -13.18 -11.34
CA GLU A 75 -32.06 -12.54 -10.15
C GLU A 75 -31.76 -11.03 -10.03
N LEU A 76 -30.82 -10.47 -10.83
CA LEU A 76 -30.49 -9.05 -10.79
C LEU A 76 -31.53 -8.13 -11.48
N LYS A 77 -32.58 -8.67 -12.10
CA LYS A 77 -33.61 -7.88 -12.80
C LYS A 77 -34.69 -7.26 -11.91
N ASP A 78 -34.88 -7.77 -10.68
CA ASP A 78 -35.95 -7.31 -9.79
C ASP A 78 -35.57 -6.07 -8.95
N LEU A 79 -34.34 -5.54 -9.11
CA LEU A 79 -33.87 -4.34 -8.41
C LEU A 79 -34.01 -3.02 -9.20
N GLY A 80 -34.61 -3.06 -10.40
CA GLY A 80 -34.99 -1.84 -11.14
C GLY A 80 -33.83 -0.96 -11.64
N VAL A 81 -32.58 -1.41 -11.51
CA VAL A 81 -31.39 -0.73 -12.05
C VAL A 81 -31.39 -0.89 -13.57
N ASP A 82 -31.48 0.21 -14.32
CA ASP A 82 -31.41 0.13 -15.78
C ASP A 82 -29.98 -0.24 -16.21
N SER A 83 -29.88 -1.34 -16.93
CA SER A 83 -28.64 -1.80 -17.58
C SER A 83 -28.07 -0.83 -18.62
N SER A 84 -28.79 0.23 -18.98
CA SER A 84 -28.29 1.33 -19.81
C SER A 84 -27.29 2.23 -19.05
N GLU A 85 -27.57 2.61 -17.80
CA GLU A 85 -26.68 3.46 -16.99
C GLU A 85 -25.35 2.76 -16.67
N LEU A 86 -25.36 1.44 -16.50
CA LEU A 86 -24.16 0.63 -16.30
C LEU A 86 -23.23 0.56 -17.54
N ARG A 87 -23.66 1.04 -18.72
CA ARG A 87 -22.81 1.10 -19.92
C ARG A 87 -22.02 2.40 -20.03
N ASP A 88 -22.51 3.49 -19.44
CA ASP A 88 -21.82 4.79 -19.40
C ASP A 88 -20.84 4.89 -18.23
N LEU A 89 -20.80 3.88 -17.35
CA LEU A 89 -19.59 3.54 -16.59
C LEU A 89 -18.50 3.03 -17.53
N GLN A 90 -17.91 3.97 -18.30
CA GLN A 90 -16.60 3.78 -18.91
C GLN A 90 -15.59 3.52 -17.79
N LEU A 91 -15.33 2.24 -17.53
CA LEU A 91 -14.13 1.79 -16.82
C LEU A 91 -12.92 2.31 -17.61
N ARG A 92 -12.44 3.48 -17.20
CA ARG A 92 -11.37 4.26 -17.85
C ARG A 92 -10.23 3.31 -18.22
N ASP A 93 -9.86 3.28 -19.50
CA ASP A 93 -8.98 2.26 -20.08
C ASP A 93 -7.72 2.02 -19.21
N VAL A 94 -7.72 0.88 -18.50
CA VAL A 94 -6.71 0.50 -17.50
C VAL A 94 -5.48 -0.08 -18.20
N ARG A 95 -5.01 0.63 -19.24
CA ARG A 95 -3.77 0.30 -19.93
C ARG A 95 -2.58 0.82 -19.12
N SER A 96 -1.93 -0.17 -18.50
CA SER A 96 -0.49 -0.32 -18.28
C SER A 96 0.31 0.74 -17.51
N VAL A 97 -0.32 1.76 -16.89
CA VAL A 97 0.37 2.65 -15.95
C VAL A 97 -0.56 2.98 -14.79
N SER A 98 -0.06 2.90 -13.54
CA SER A 98 -0.85 3.30 -12.37
C SER A 98 -1.19 4.79 -12.44
N TYR A 99 -2.38 5.19 -11.96
CA TYR A 99 -2.80 6.61 -12.00
C TYR A 99 -1.80 7.54 -11.27
N VAL A 100 -1.22 7.04 -10.17
CA VAL A 100 -0.12 7.65 -9.38
C VAL A 100 1.06 8.10 -10.23
N SER A 101 1.35 7.39 -11.33
CA SER A 101 2.43 7.69 -12.27
C SER A 101 2.00 8.57 -13.45
N ARG A 102 0.72 8.53 -13.89
CA ARG A 102 0.25 9.28 -15.08
C ARG A 102 0.44 10.79 -14.94
N ARG A 103 0.06 11.41 -13.80
CA ARG A 103 0.16 12.87 -13.64
C ARG A 103 1.59 13.42 -13.73
N ARG A 104 2.62 12.60 -13.45
CA ARG A 104 4.01 13.00 -13.71
C ARG A 104 4.42 12.72 -15.16
N LEU A 105 3.98 11.63 -15.79
CA LEU A 105 4.14 11.43 -17.25
C LEU A 105 3.55 12.61 -18.05
N ASP A 106 2.44 13.18 -17.59
CA ASP A 106 1.74 14.31 -18.21
C ASP A 106 2.34 15.69 -17.85
N SER A 107 3.39 15.74 -17.00
CA SER A 107 4.05 17.00 -16.62
C SER A 107 5.10 17.39 -17.67
N ALA A 108 5.17 18.69 -18.00
CA ALA A 108 6.08 19.20 -19.04
C ALA A 108 7.57 18.92 -18.76
N ASP A 109 7.94 18.75 -17.49
CA ASP A 109 9.30 18.48 -17.01
C ASP A 109 9.57 16.98 -16.79
N PHE A 110 8.78 16.08 -17.40
CA PHE A 110 9.04 14.64 -17.35
C PHE A 110 9.79 14.18 -18.58
N ASP A 111 11.04 13.77 -18.36
CA ASP A 111 11.86 13.09 -19.33
C ASP A 111 11.86 11.57 -19.04
N PRO A 112 11.30 10.71 -19.92
CA PRO A 112 11.38 9.25 -19.76
C PRO A 112 12.81 8.72 -19.88
N ASP A 113 13.71 9.50 -20.50
CA ASP A 113 15.10 9.14 -20.71
C ASP A 113 16.05 9.71 -19.63
N GLU A 114 15.54 10.45 -18.63
CA GLU A 114 16.29 11.03 -17.50
C GLU A 114 17.20 9.96 -16.84
N VAL A 115 18.46 10.32 -16.56
CA VAL A 115 19.45 9.47 -15.87
C VAL A 115 19.98 10.15 -14.62
N ASP A 116 20.49 9.36 -13.67
CA ASP A 116 21.33 9.90 -12.61
C ASP A 116 22.77 10.21 -13.08
N GLU A 117 23.51 10.78 -12.15
CA GLU A 117 24.93 11.11 -12.24
C GLU A 117 25.87 9.95 -12.64
N ASP A 118 25.49 8.69 -12.37
CA ASP A 118 26.25 7.51 -12.77
C ASP A 118 25.83 6.98 -14.16
N GLY A 119 24.72 7.50 -14.72
CA GLY A 119 24.11 7.09 -15.98
C GLY A 119 23.04 6.00 -15.86
N LEU A 120 22.51 5.76 -14.65
CA LEU A 120 21.38 4.84 -14.45
C LEU A 120 20.06 5.53 -14.80
N PRO A 121 19.12 4.84 -15.48
CA PRO A 121 17.83 5.43 -15.83
C PRO A 121 17.00 5.74 -14.57
N LEU A 122 16.39 6.92 -14.50
CA LEU A 122 15.50 7.32 -13.40
C LEU A 122 14.09 6.74 -13.56
N VAL A 123 13.71 6.37 -14.77
CA VAL A 123 12.45 5.67 -15.09
C VAL A 123 12.76 4.21 -15.34
N TYR A 124 11.87 3.29 -14.91
CA TYR A 124 12.12 1.86 -15.11
C TYR A 124 12.11 1.52 -16.60
N ASN A 125 13.25 1.05 -17.11
CA ASN A 125 13.38 0.51 -18.45
C ASN A 125 14.31 -0.71 -18.40
N GLU A 126 13.79 -1.88 -18.77
CA GLU A 126 14.50 -3.15 -18.68
C GLU A 126 15.77 -3.17 -19.55
N GLU A 127 15.68 -2.67 -20.79
CA GLU A 127 16.77 -2.69 -21.76
C GLU A 127 17.91 -1.75 -21.35
N ARG A 128 17.58 -0.54 -20.85
CA ARG A 128 18.57 0.42 -20.34
C ARG A 128 19.29 -0.12 -19.12
N ILE A 129 18.57 -0.72 -18.16
CA ILE A 129 19.16 -1.39 -16.99
C ILE A 129 20.04 -2.57 -17.42
N ALA A 130 19.59 -3.37 -18.40
CA ALA A 130 20.34 -4.52 -18.91
C ALA A 130 21.61 -4.11 -19.65
N SER A 131 21.58 -3.02 -20.43
CA SER A 131 22.73 -2.42 -21.10
C SER A 131 23.73 -1.89 -20.07
N TYR A 132 23.27 -1.07 -19.12
CA TYR A 132 24.09 -0.45 -18.07
C TYR A 132 24.88 -1.50 -17.26
N TRP A 133 24.19 -2.52 -16.76
CA TRP A 133 24.80 -3.57 -15.93
C TRP A 133 25.51 -4.65 -16.76
N GLY A 134 25.11 -4.86 -18.02
CA GLY A 134 25.77 -5.77 -18.95
C GLY A 134 27.22 -5.36 -19.24
N GLY A 135 27.50 -4.05 -19.32
CA GLY A 135 28.86 -3.51 -19.45
C GLY A 135 29.71 -3.55 -18.17
N ARG A 136 29.13 -3.88 -17.01
CA ARG A 136 29.78 -3.78 -15.67
C ARG A 136 29.82 -5.11 -14.90
N PRO A 137 30.37 -6.21 -15.47
CA PRO A 137 30.34 -7.53 -14.82
C PRO A 137 31.07 -7.58 -13.46
N GLY A 138 32.13 -6.78 -13.28
CA GLY A 138 32.88 -6.71 -12.01
C GLY A 138 32.01 -6.20 -10.85
N GLU A 139 31.23 -5.16 -11.07
CA GLU A 139 30.31 -4.59 -10.07
C GLU A 139 29.09 -5.47 -9.77
N LEU A 140 28.78 -6.41 -10.67
CA LEU A 140 27.76 -7.43 -10.49
C LEU A 140 28.27 -8.67 -9.75
N ALA A 141 29.56 -9.01 -9.88
CA ALA A 141 30.12 -10.27 -9.40
C ALA A 141 29.82 -10.50 -7.91
N GLY A 142 30.15 -9.55 -7.04
CA GLY A 142 29.86 -9.65 -5.60
C GLY A 142 28.37 -9.79 -5.29
N ARG A 143 27.48 -9.18 -6.09
CA ARG A 143 26.04 -9.29 -5.89
C ARG A 143 25.49 -10.64 -6.35
N TRP A 144 25.99 -11.18 -7.47
CA TRP A 144 25.71 -12.54 -7.92
C TRP A 144 26.21 -13.57 -6.91
N THR A 145 27.42 -13.42 -6.38
CA THR A 145 27.95 -14.31 -5.33
C THR A 145 27.07 -14.27 -4.08
N LYS A 146 26.65 -13.08 -3.61
CA LYS A 146 25.70 -12.96 -2.48
C LYS A 146 24.36 -13.64 -2.80
N PHE A 147 23.82 -13.42 -4.01
CA PHE A 147 22.55 -14.03 -4.42
C PHE A 147 22.63 -15.56 -4.47
N ALA A 148 23.66 -16.11 -5.12
CA ALA A 148 23.87 -17.54 -5.23
C ALA A 148 24.14 -18.20 -3.86
N ALA A 149 24.97 -17.60 -3.02
CA ALA A 149 25.30 -18.14 -1.69
C ALA A 149 24.09 -18.19 -0.73
N VAL A 150 23.13 -17.26 -0.89
CA VAL A 150 21.89 -17.26 -0.11
C VAL A 150 20.84 -18.21 -0.71
N SER A 151 20.66 -18.19 -2.03
CA SER A 151 19.58 -18.92 -2.71
C SER A 151 19.89 -20.41 -2.98
N ALA A 152 21.14 -20.77 -3.28
CA ALA A 152 21.49 -22.14 -3.69
C ALA A 152 21.20 -23.21 -2.62
N PRO A 153 21.51 -23.02 -1.31
CA PRO A 153 21.19 -24.02 -0.29
C PRO A 153 19.68 -24.29 -0.18
N TRP A 154 18.86 -23.25 -0.31
CA TRP A 154 17.40 -23.36 -0.30
C TRP A 154 16.87 -24.05 -1.55
N LEU A 155 17.38 -23.70 -2.73
CA LEU A 155 17.03 -24.36 -4.00
C LEU A 155 17.38 -25.86 -3.97
N THR A 156 18.53 -26.24 -3.38
CA THR A 156 18.91 -27.65 -3.21
C THR A 156 17.95 -28.39 -2.27
N LYS A 157 17.52 -27.77 -1.16
CA LYS A 157 16.51 -28.35 -0.25
C LYS A 157 15.16 -28.50 -0.93
N LEU A 158 14.71 -27.48 -1.67
CA LEU A 158 13.47 -27.51 -2.45
C LEU A 158 13.49 -28.64 -3.49
N ALA A 159 14.57 -28.74 -4.28
CA ALA A 159 14.73 -29.80 -5.28
C ALA A 159 14.70 -31.19 -4.63
N ASN A 160 15.41 -31.39 -3.51
CA ASN A 160 15.36 -32.64 -2.75
C ASN A 160 13.94 -32.95 -2.22
N ALA A 161 13.24 -31.98 -1.65
CA ALA A 161 11.88 -32.16 -1.14
C ALA A 161 10.89 -32.52 -2.26
N VAL A 162 11.02 -31.94 -3.46
CA VAL A 162 10.26 -32.30 -4.66
C VAL A 162 10.59 -33.73 -5.12
N LEU A 163 11.87 -34.03 -5.34
CA LEU A 163 12.32 -35.35 -5.84
C LEU A 163 12.02 -36.50 -4.88
N SER A 164 11.99 -36.24 -3.57
CA SER A 164 11.65 -37.24 -2.54
C SER A 164 10.16 -37.26 -2.15
N GLY A 165 9.30 -36.50 -2.83
CA GLY A 165 7.86 -36.45 -2.53
C GLY A 165 7.50 -35.88 -1.15
N ARG A 166 8.43 -35.18 -0.50
CA ARG A 166 8.28 -34.59 0.84
C ARG A 166 7.87 -33.12 0.84
N LEU A 167 7.64 -32.53 -0.35
CA LEU A 167 7.32 -31.11 -0.50
C LEU A 167 6.26 -30.61 0.48
N ASP A 168 5.14 -31.33 0.65
CA ASP A 168 4.06 -30.91 1.55
C ASP A 168 4.42 -30.96 3.04
N ARG A 169 5.29 -31.90 3.44
CA ARG A 169 5.83 -31.98 4.80
C ARG A 169 6.81 -30.85 5.08
N ASP A 170 7.68 -30.58 4.12
CA ASP A 170 8.79 -29.62 4.28
C ASP A 170 8.37 -28.17 3.92
N ARG A 171 7.19 -27.99 3.32
CA ARG A 171 6.63 -26.72 2.80
C ARG A 171 6.77 -25.55 3.76
N ALA A 172 6.37 -25.73 5.02
CA ALA A 172 6.41 -24.66 6.02
C ALA A 172 7.85 -24.29 6.45
N ALA A 173 8.78 -25.24 6.43
CA ALA A 173 10.19 -24.96 6.70
C ALA A 173 10.86 -24.26 5.51
N LEU A 174 10.58 -24.72 4.29
CA LEU A 174 11.01 -24.08 3.04
C LEU A 174 10.46 -22.65 2.92
N ALA A 175 9.20 -22.41 3.31
CA ALA A 175 8.61 -21.07 3.36
C ALA A 175 9.38 -20.13 4.30
N ARG A 176 9.62 -20.54 5.56
CA ARG A 176 10.41 -19.76 6.53
C ARG A 176 11.81 -19.45 6.01
N GLU A 177 12.50 -20.44 5.46
CA GLU A 177 13.86 -20.24 4.93
C GLU A 177 13.88 -19.31 3.72
N ALA A 178 12.85 -19.35 2.86
CA ALA A 178 12.70 -18.39 1.76
C ALA A 178 12.56 -16.95 2.27
N VAL A 179 11.72 -16.72 3.29
CA VAL A 179 11.51 -15.38 3.88
C VAL A 179 12.78 -14.84 4.52
N ASN A 180 13.47 -15.63 5.34
CA ASN A 180 14.76 -15.25 5.93
C ASN A 180 15.82 -14.95 4.84
N ASN A 181 15.75 -15.64 3.70
CA ASN A 181 16.64 -15.37 2.58
C ASN A 181 16.32 -14.03 1.88
N LEU A 182 15.05 -13.60 1.79
CA LEU A 182 14.70 -12.26 1.29
C LEU A 182 15.31 -11.16 2.16
N GLU A 183 15.21 -11.29 3.49
CA GLU A 183 15.82 -10.34 4.44
C GLU A 183 17.34 -10.27 4.26
N ARG A 184 18.02 -11.44 4.19
CA ARG A 184 19.48 -11.52 3.96
C ARG A 184 19.89 -10.94 2.62
N LEU A 185 19.05 -11.05 1.58
CA LEU A 185 19.32 -10.47 0.27
C LEU A 185 19.24 -8.95 0.30
N GLY A 186 18.28 -8.36 1.02
CA GLY A 186 18.25 -6.91 1.34
C GLY A 186 16.93 -6.21 0.99
N PRO A 187 16.90 -4.85 1.05
CA PRO A 187 15.67 -4.06 0.98
C PRO A 187 14.78 -4.34 -0.23
N THR A 188 15.36 -4.50 -1.42
CA THR A 188 14.63 -4.83 -2.67
C THR A 188 13.86 -6.14 -2.54
N PHE A 189 14.44 -7.15 -1.88
CA PHE A 189 13.86 -8.47 -1.72
C PHE A 189 12.82 -8.52 -0.60
N ILE A 190 12.98 -7.71 0.45
CA ILE A 190 11.94 -7.48 1.47
C ILE A 190 10.69 -6.87 0.82
N LYS A 191 10.86 -5.83 -0.02
CA LYS A 191 9.75 -5.23 -0.78
C LYS A 191 9.09 -6.19 -1.76
N LEU A 192 9.87 -7.02 -2.46
CA LEU A 192 9.32 -8.08 -3.29
C LEU A 192 8.46 -9.04 -2.45
N GLY A 193 8.93 -9.41 -1.27
CA GLY A 193 8.18 -10.26 -0.34
C GLY A 193 6.86 -9.65 0.14
N GLN A 194 6.85 -8.35 0.47
CA GLN A 194 5.65 -7.61 0.86
C GLN A 194 4.61 -7.58 -0.28
N ILE A 195 5.03 -7.23 -1.51
CA ILE A 195 4.14 -7.18 -2.68
C ILE A 195 3.65 -8.59 -3.07
N LEU A 196 4.44 -9.63 -2.84
CA LEU A 196 4.00 -11.02 -3.03
C LEU A 196 3.10 -11.54 -1.91
N SER A 197 3.14 -10.97 -0.70
CA SER A 197 2.29 -11.40 0.43
C SER A 197 0.79 -11.13 0.21
N ILE A 198 0.46 -10.19 -0.68
CA ILE A 198 -0.91 -9.85 -1.09
C ILE A 198 -1.35 -10.54 -2.39
N ARG A 199 -0.57 -11.51 -2.90
CA ARG A 199 -0.81 -12.20 -4.19
C ARG A 199 -1.07 -13.70 -4.02
N PRO A 200 -2.27 -14.09 -3.55
CA PRO A 200 -2.65 -15.50 -3.37
C PRO A 200 -2.80 -16.28 -4.68
N ASP A 201 -2.84 -15.58 -5.82
CA ASP A 201 -2.77 -16.14 -7.16
C ASP A 201 -1.35 -16.60 -7.57
N VAL A 202 -0.30 -16.11 -6.87
CA VAL A 202 1.11 -16.40 -7.18
C VAL A 202 1.73 -17.40 -6.19
N LEU A 203 1.37 -17.34 -4.91
CA LEU A 203 2.02 -18.12 -3.84
C LEU A 203 1.03 -18.87 -2.94
N PRO A 204 1.39 -20.07 -2.45
CA PRO A 204 0.52 -20.87 -1.59
C PRO A 204 0.37 -20.24 -0.19
N PRO A 205 -0.75 -20.49 0.54
CA PRO A 205 -1.06 -19.86 1.82
C PRO A 205 0.03 -19.95 2.88
N ASP A 206 0.82 -21.04 2.90
CA ASP A 206 1.92 -21.22 3.85
C ASP A 206 3.05 -20.22 3.64
N VAL A 207 3.31 -19.83 2.39
CA VAL A 207 4.33 -18.82 2.05
C VAL A 207 3.80 -17.43 2.34
N LEU A 208 2.53 -17.14 2.01
CA LEU A 208 1.89 -15.85 2.32
C LEU A 208 1.92 -15.56 3.84
N ARG A 209 1.63 -16.56 4.68
CA ARG A 209 1.66 -16.45 6.15
C ARG A 209 3.05 -16.17 6.72
N GLU A 210 4.11 -16.60 6.05
CA GLU A 210 5.48 -16.27 6.44
C GLU A 210 5.89 -14.89 5.89
N LEU A 211 5.53 -14.55 4.65
CA LEU A 211 5.79 -13.24 4.05
C LEU A 211 5.10 -12.09 4.80
N ALA A 212 3.89 -12.32 5.34
CA ALA A 212 3.16 -11.36 6.17
C ALA A 212 3.90 -10.98 7.48
N LYS A 213 5.01 -11.66 7.82
CA LYS A 213 5.86 -11.33 8.97
C LYS A 213 7.01 -10.37 8.61
N LEU A 214 7.28 -10.12 7.32
CA LEU A 214 8.33 -9.20 6.86
C LEU A 214 8.02 -7.77 7.29
N GLN A 215 8.73 -7.28 8.30
CA GLN A 215 8.65 -5.88 8.73
C GLN A 215 9.71 -5.04 8.01
N ASP A 216 9.35 -3.82 7.64
CA ASP A 216 10.23 -2.88 6.94
C ASP A 216 11.27 -2.18 7.84
N ARG A 217 11.53 -2.75 9.05
CA ARG A 217 12.46 -2.22 10.05
C ARG A 217 13.90 -2.54 9.65
N ILE A 218 14.48 -1.69 8.81
CA ILE A 218 15.88 -1.78 8.40
C ILE A 218 16.72 -0.77 9.20
N GLU A 219 17.97 -1.12 9.47
CA GLU A 219 18.91 -0.23 10.14
C GLU A 219 19.05 1.13 9.42
N PRO A 220 19.04 2.25 10.17
CA PRO A 220 19.40 3.56 9.64
C PRO A 220 20.79 3.54 8.99
N PHE A 221 20.93 4.20 7.84
CA PHE A 221 22.23 4.63 7.34
C PHE A 221 22.70 5.89 8.11
N PRO A 222 24.00 6.23 8.11
CA PRO A 222 24.52 7.35 8.90
C PRO A 222 23.85 8.70 8.59
N THR A 223 23.53 9.47 9.63
CA THR A 223 22.85 10.77 9.48
C THR A 223 23.65 11.77 8.65
N ASP A 224 24.98 11.74 8.68
CA ASP A 224 25.82 12.63 7.86
C ASP A 224 25.60 12.39 6.36
N GLN A 225 25.34 11.14 5.94
CA GLN A 225 24.97 10.83 4.56
C GLN A 225 23.55 11.33 4.23
N ALA A 226 22.62 11.32 5.20
CA ALA A 226 21.29 11.90 5.01
C ALA A 226 21.37 13.43 4.83
N ARG A 227 22.16 14.11 5.66
CA ARG A 227 22.41 15.56 5.58
C ARG A 227 23.02 15.92 4.23
N ALA A 228 24.08 15.22 3.80
CA ALA A 228 24.71 15.45 2.51
C ALA A 228 23.75 15.24 1.31
N VAL A 229 22.81 14.28 1.38
CA VAL A 229 21.75 14.13 0.36
C VAL A 229 20.81 15.35 0.37
N VAL A 230 20.38 15.82 1.54
CA VAL A 230 19.49 16.99 1.64
C VAL A 230 20.17 18.26 1.11
N GLU A 231 21.41 18.53 1.50
CA GLU A 231 22.16 19.70 1.04
C GLU A 231 22.42 19.69 -0.47
N LYS A 232 22.73 18.51 -1.02
CA LYS A 232 22.95 18.33 -2.46
C LYS A 232 21.67 18.54 -3.27
N GLU A 233 20.56 17.98 -2.80
CA GLU A 233 19.28 18.00 -3.54
C GLU A 233 18.58 19.37 -3.42
N LEU A 234 18.69 20.05 -2.27
CA LEU A 234 18.12 21.37 -2.05
C LEU A 234 19.06 22.54 -2.40
N GLY A 235 20.32 22.24 -2.79
CA GLY A 235 21.28 23.22 -3.30
C GLY A 235 21.82 24.22 -2.27
N ALA A 236 21.58 24.01 -0.97
CA ALA A 236 22.01 24.89 0.10
C ALA A 236 22.41 24.12 1.38
N PRO A 237 23.32 24.66 2.21
CA PRO A 237 23.67 24.08 3.51
C PRO A 237 22.46 23.88 4.43
N LEU A 238 22.50 22.81 5.22
CA LEU A 238 21.36 22.36 6.02
C LEU A 238 20.89 23.42 7.03
N ASP A 239 21.84 24.19 7.56
CA ASP A 239 21.63 25.25 8.53
C ASP A 239 21.01 26.52 7.93
N GLN A 240 21.07 26.72 6.61
CA GLN A 240 20.38 27.82 5.93
C GLN A 240 18.89 27.51 5.72
N ILE A 241 18.58 26.24 5.43
CA ILE A 241 17.21 25.75 5.17
C ILE A 241 16.45 25.55 6.49
N PHE A 242 17.09 24.89 7.46
CA PHE A 242 16.47 24.50 8.72
C PHE A 242 17.13 25.20 9.92
N SER A 243 16.32 25.66 10.87
CA SER A 243 16.80 26.17 12.17
C SER A 243 17.05 25.04 13.18
N GLU A 244 16.36 23.92 13.02
CA GLU A 244 16.50 22.70 13.81
C GLU A 244 16.44 21.49 12.87
N PHE A 245 17.31 20.49 13.04
CA PHE A 245 17.25 19.22 12.30
C PHE A 245 17.72 18.07 13.22
N SER A 246 16.90 17.05 13.41
CA SER A 246 17.17 16.01 14.41
C SER A 246 18.47 15.24 14.15
N GLU A 247 19.27 15.02 15.21
CA GLU A 247 20.54 14.28 15.12
C GLU A 247 20.36 12.81 14.73
N LYS A 248 19.17 12.26 15.01
CA LYS A 248 18.78 10.88 14.71
C LYS A 248 17.48 10.90 13.89
N PRO A 249 17.26 9.91 13.03
CA PRO A 249 15.97 9.73 12.37
C PRO A 249 14.88 9.39 13.40
N ILE A 250 13.67 9.88 13.14
CA ILE A 250 12.46 9.51 13.90
C ILE A 250 11.88 8.19 13.37
N ALA A 251 12.07 7.91 12.08
CA ALA A 251 11.71 6.64 11.47
C ALA A 251 12.74 6.23 10.40
N ALA A 252 12.93 4.92 10.24
CA ALA A 252 13.66 4.33 9.12
C ALA A 252 12.78 3.28 8.44
N ALA A 253 12.84 3.25 7.12
CA ALA A 253 12.15 2.30 6.26
C ALA A 253 13.15 1.76 5.22
N SER A 254 12.69 0.84 4.38
CA SER A 254 13.52 0.17 3.38
C SER A 254 14.29 1.12 2.45
N LEU A 255 13.62 2.15 1.92
CA LEU A 255 14.20 3.11 0.97
C LEU A 255 14.61 4.47 1.55
N ALA A 256 14.23 4.78 2.79
CA ALA A 256 14.28 6.15 3.30
C ALA A 256 14.42 6.23 4.83
N GLN A 257 14.84 7.38 5.32
CA GLN A 257 14.73 7.79 6.71
C GLN A 257 13.90 9.06 6.82
N VAL A 258 13.22 9.28 7.95
CA VAL A 258 12.46 10.50 8.24
C VAL A 258 13.09 11.20 9.44
N TYR A 259 13.41 12.48 9.27
CA TYR A 259 13.91 13.39 10.29
C TYR A 259 12.83 14.41 10.65
N ARG A 260 12.87 14.92 11.89
CA ARG A 260 12.07 16.09 12.28
C ARG A 260 12.96 17.32 12.18
N ALA A 261 12.45 18.36 11.53
CA ALA A 261 13.16 19.61 11.35
C ALA A 261 12.22 20.80 11.53
N ARG A 262 12.81 22.00 11.59
CA ARG A 262 12.09 23.28 11.62
C ARG A 262 12.60 24.17 10.50
N LEU A 263 11.71 24.69 9.67
CA LEU A 263 12.09 25.61 8.59
C LEU A 263 12.63 26.92 9.17
N ARG A 264 13.78 27.38 8.68
CA ARG A 264 14.40 28.62 9.19
C ARG A 264 13.57 29.86 8.87
N LEU A 265 12.97 29.93 7.67
CA LEU A 265 12.28 31.12 7.18
C LEU A 265 10.89 31.31 7.83
N THR A 266 10.15 30.22 8.08
CA THR A 266 8.76 30.29 8.57
C THR A 266 8.59 29.80 10.01
N GLY A 267 9.55 29.03 10.56
CA GLY A 267 9.45 28.41 11.88
C GLY A 267 8.55 27.17 11.96
N GLU A 268 7.95 26.76 10.84
CA GLU A 268 7.10 25.56 10.74
C GLU A 268 7.88 24.27 11.02
N GLU A 269 7.24 23.32 11.70
CA GLU A 269 7.79 21.98 11.89
C GLU A 269 7.48 21.09 10.69
N VAL A 270 8.49 20.34 10.25
CA VAL A 270 8.39 19.49 9.07
C VAL A 270 9.00 18.10 9.30
N ALA A 271 8.42 17.10 8.64
CA ALA A 271 9.02 15.80 8.42
C ALA A 271 9.85 15.85 7.12
N VAL A 272 11.15 15.59 7.23
CA VAL A 272 12.08 15.51 6.08
C VAL A 272 12.43 14.05 5.83
N LYS A 273 11.85 13.48 4.78
CA LYS A 273 12.09 12.11 4.34
C LYS A 273 13.21 12.09 3.29
N VAL A 274 14.30 11.41 3.61
CA VAL A 274 15.54 11.36 2.82
C VAL A 274 15.75 9.95 2.28
N GLN A 275 15.93 9.82 0.97
CA GLN A 275 16.20 8.55 0.30
C GLN A 275 17.56 7.98 0.71
N ARG A 276 17.66 6.66 0.82
CA ARG A 276 18.92 5.95 1.08
C ARG A 276 19.92 6.23 -0.05
N PRO A 277 21.17 6.64 0.26
CA PRO A 277 22.22 6.78 -0.74
C PRO A 277 22.37 5.51 -1.58
N GLN A 278 22.59 5.67 -2.89
CA GLN A 278 22.75 4.56 -3.85
C GLN A 278 21.54 3.60 -3.92
N ALA A 279 20.34 4.03 -3.51
CA ALA A 279 19.11 3.22 -3.62
C ALA A 279 18.86 2.77 -5.08
N LEU A 280 18.95 3.70 -6.05
CA LEU A 280 18.76 3.40 -7.48
C LEU A 280 19.78 2.39 -8.01
N ALA A 281 21.07 2.56 -7.69
CA ALA A 281 22.13 1.61 -8.06
C ALA A 281 21.91 0.23 -7.44
N THR A 282 21.48 0.17 -6.17
CA THR A 282 21.18 -1.10 -5.48
C THR A 282 19.97 -1.81 -6.09
N ILE A 283 18.89 -1.06 -6.33
CA ILE A 283 17.62 -1.59 -6.85
C ILE A 283 17.76 -2.04 -8.31
N SER A 284 18.39 -1.23 -9.17
CA SER A 284 18.63 -1.58 -10.57
C SER A 284 19.50 -2.85 -10.70
N LYS A 285 20.53 -2.97 -9.85
CA LYS A 285 21.41 -4.14 -9.76
C LYS A 285 20.65 -5.39 -9.30
N ASP A 286 19.82 -5.26 -8.27
CA ASP A 286 18.99 -6.34 -7.74
C ASP A 286 17.97 -6.83 -8.77
N LEU A 287 17.31 -5.91 -9.48
CA LEU A 287 16.37 -6.21 -10.55
C LEU A 287 17.05 -6.90 -11.73
N TYR A 288 18.25 -6.48 -12.13
CA TYR A 288 19.04 -7.17 -13.16
C TYR A 288 19.35 -8.63 -12.78
N VAL A 289 19.77 -8.86 -11.53
CA VAL A 289 20.03 -10.21 -11.00
C VAL A 289 18.75 -11.05 -10.98
N MET A 290 17.63 -10.48 -10.48
CA MET A 290 16.34 -11.16 -10.47
C MET A 290 15.84 -11.51 -11.88
N ARG A 291 15.95 -10.60 -12.85
CA ARG A 291 15.53 -10.79 -14.26
C ARG A 291 16.19 -12.03 -14.87
N ARG A 292 17.50 -12.14 -14.65
CA ARG A 292 18.33 -13.28 -15.09
C ARG A 292 17.96 -14.57 -14.35
N ALA A 293 17.73 -14.51 -13.03
CA ALA A 293 17.33 -15.66 -12.23
C ALA A 293 15.94 -16.21 -12.65
N VAL A 294 14.96 -15.33 -12.84
CA VAL A 294 13.62 -15.67 -13.37
C VAL A 294 13.74 -16.28 -14.77
N GLY A 295 14.57 -15.73 -15.65
CA GLY A 295 14.80 -16.27 -16.99
C GLY A 295 15.43 -17.68 -17.02
N VAL A 296 16.18 -18.06 -15.98
CA VAL A 296 16.66 -19.43 -15.78
C VAL A 296 15.55 -20.32 -15.21
N TYR A 297 14.81 -19.83 -14.22
CA TYR A 297 13.69 -20.53 -13.59
C TYR A 297 12.60 -20.90 -14.58
N GLU A 298 12.13 -19.97 -15.42
CA GLU A 298 11.10 -20.24 -16.43
C GLU A 298 11.55 -21.30 -17.45
N LYS A 299 12.82 -21.26 -17.89
CA LYS A 299 13.40 -22.27 -18.78
C LYS A 299 13.49 -23.66 -18.15
N LEU A 300 13.58 -23.73 -16.82
CA LEU A 300 13.56 -24.98 -16.06
C LEU A 300 12.13 -25.48 -15.87
N VAL A 301 11.22 -24.61 -15.37
CA VAL A 301 9.83 -24.96 -15.06
C VAL A 301 9.04 -25.37 -16.30
N LYS A 302 9.21 -24.67 -17.44
CA LYS A 302 8.57 -25.04 -18.72
C LYS A 302 8.94 -26.43 -19.25
N ARG A 303 9.96 -27.11 -18.66
CA ARG A 303 10.32 -28.51 -18.97
C ARG A 303 9.58 -29.53 -18.10
N PHE A 304 9.00 -29.11 -16.98
CA PHE A 304 8.44 -30.00 -15.95
C PHE A 304 6.98 -29.71 -15.59
N THR A 305 6.45 -28.52 -15.87
CA THR A 305 5.06 -28.16 -15.61
C THR A 305 4.44 -27.36 -16.76
N ALA A 306 3.11 -27.41 -16.85
CA ALA A 306 2.32 -26.57 -17.75
C ALA A 306 1.93 -25.22 -17.12
N GLN A 307 2.70 -24.70 -16.15
CA GLN A 307 2.40 -23.40 -15.54
C GLN A 307 2.56 -22.26 -16.56
N THR A 308 1.54 -21.40 -16.61
CA THR A 308 1.43 -20.26 -17.53
C THR A 308 1.75 -18.91 -16.88
N THR A 309 2.15 -18.89 -15.61
CA THR A 309 2.51 -17.67 -14.88
C THR A 309 3.70 -16.98 -15.52
N ASP A 310 3.49 -15.75 -15.98
CA ASP A 310 4.52 -14.88 -16.56
C ASP A 310 5.27 -14.16 -15.44
N TYR A 311 6.36 -14.79 -14.96
CA TYR A 311 7.15 -14.27 -13.86
C TYR A 311 7.97 -13.05 -14.28
N GLN A 312 8.35 -12.94 -15.56
CA GLN A 312 9.00 -11.74 -16.09
C GLN A 312 8.08 -10.52 -16.00
N ARG A 313 6.82 -10.64 -16.44
CA ARG A 313 5.84 -9.55 -16.35
C ARG A 313 5.53 -9.17 -14.90
N LEU A 314 5.38 -10.15 -14.00
CA LEU A 314 5.24 -9.87 -12.56
C LEU A 314 6.43 -9.07 -12.01
N LEU A 315 7.66 -9.44 -12.39
CA LEU A 315 8.87 -8.74 -11.97
C LEU A 315 9.01 -7.35 -12.63
N SER A 316 8.43 -7.12 -13.81
CA SER A 316 8.37 -5.79 -14.43
C SER A 316 7.37 -4.87 -13.73
N THR A 317 6.15 -5.32 -13.45
CA THR A 317 5.18 -4.56 -12.65
C THR A 317 5.70 -4.23 -11.24
N PHE A 318 6.42 -5.17 -10.61
CA PHE A 318 7.14 -4.92 -9.35
C PHE A 318 8.19 -3.80 -9.51
N ALA A 319 9.00 -3.86 -10.57
CA ALA A 319 10.06 -2.88 -10.83
C ALA A 319 9.51 -1.48 -11.14
N GLU A 320 8.45 -1.39 -11.94
CA GLU A 320 7.73 -0.14 -12.25
C GLU A 320 7.23 0.53 -10.97
N GLY A 321 6.54 -0.22 -10.09
CA GLY A 321 6.08 0.29 -8.80
C GLY A 321 7.23 0.76 -7.90
N LEU A 322 8.33 -0.02 -7.86
CA LEU A 322 9.49 0.31 -7.05
C LEU A 322 10.25 1.57 -7.55
N TYR A 323 10.33 1.77 -8.87
CA TYR A 323 10.89 3.00 -9.46
C TYR A 323 9.97 4.20 -9.25
N THR A 324 8.66 4.01 -9.34
CA THR A 324 7.66 5.05 -9.07
C THR A 324 7.78 5.56 -7.63
N GLU A 325 8.08 4.67 -6.67
CA GLU A 325 8.32 5.01 -5.26
C GLU A 325 9.71 5.61 -4.98
N MET A 326 10.68 5.44 -5.88
CA MET A 326 11.98 6.13 -5.81
C MET A 326 11.92 7.61 -6.25
N ASP A 327 10.78 8.08 -6.74
CA ASP A 327 10.57 9.50 -7.05
C ASP A 327 9.59 10.14 -6.07
N PHE A 328 10.15 10.79 -5.04
CA PHE A 328 9.35 11.43 -3.99
C PHE A 328 8.50 12.62 -4.50
N ARG A 329 8.77 13.15 -5.70
CA ARG A 329 7.90 14.13 -6.37
C ARG A 329 6.52 13.52 -6.65
N ASN A 330 6.46 12.24 -7.03
CA ASN A 330 5.19 11.53 -7.18
C ASN A 330 4.44 11.47 -5.84
N GLU A 331 5.14 11.17 -4.75
CA GLU A 331 4.54 11.04 -3.43
C GLU A 331 3.93 12.36 -2.93
N ALA A 332 4.65 13.48 -3.11
CA ALA A 332 4.14 14.83 -2.82
C ALA A 332 2.94 15.21 -3.69
N LEU A 333 3.01 15.01 -5.01
CA LEU A 333 1.92 15.35 -5.92
C LEU A 333 0.64 14.55 -5.63
N ASN A 334 0.78 13.29 -5.23
CA ASN A 334 -0.35 12.45 -4.83
C ASN A 334 -0.92 12.86 -3.46
N ALA A 335 -0.07 13.23 -2.48
CA ALA A 335 -0.53 13.77 -1.19
C ALA A 335 -1.30 15.09 -1.37
N ALA A 336 -0.74 16.05 -2.11
CA ALA A 336 -1.39 17.32 -2.42
C ALA A 336 -2.73 17.11 -3.16
N ARG A 337 -2.77 16.21 -4.14
CA ARG A 337 -4.02 15.91 -4.87
C ARG A 337 -5.05 15.20 -4.00
N MET A 338 -4.66 14.31 -3.09
CA MET A 338 -5.60 13.68 -2.17
C MET A 338 -6.19 14.69 -1.20
N ALA A 339 -5.38 15.62 -0.66
CA ALA A 339 -5.87 16.70 0.20
C ALA A 339 -6.92 17.56 -0.53
N GLU A 340 -6.59 18.03 -1.74
CA GLU A 340 -7.50 18.81 -2.60
C GLU A 340 -8.82 18.05 -2.90
N LEU A 341 -8.75 16.74 -3.16
CA LEU A 341 -9.92 15.91 -3.44
C LEU A 341 -10.78 15.61 -2.21
N LEU A 342 -10.19 15.49 -1.02
CA LEU A 342 -10.93 15.34 0.23
C LEU A 342 -11.60 16.65 0.64
N GLU A 343 -10.97 17.80 0.41
CA GLU A 343 -11.59 19.13 0.62
C GLU A 343 -12.78 19.39 -0.32
N GLN A 344 -12.80 18.78 -1.50
CA GLN A 344 -13.87 18.89 -2.51
C GLN A 344 -15.01 17.87 -2.32
N SER A 345 -14.84 16.84 -1.49
CA SER A 345 -15.81 15.74 -1.30
C SER A 345 -16.91 16.15 -0.32
N GLU A 346 -18.16 15.78 -0.64
CA GLU A 346 -19.31 16.03 0.25
C GLU A 346 -19.36 15.04 1.43
N PHE A 347 -18.70 13.89 1.29
CA PHE A 347 -18.74 12.78 2.25
C PHE A 347 -17.43 12.57 3.01
N ALA A 348 -16.36 13.30 2.69
CA ALA A 348 -15.08 13.22 3.38
C ALA A 348 -15.21 13.63 4.85
N SER A 349 -14.71 12.79 5.75
CA SER A 349 -14.67 13.15 7.17
C SER A 349 -13.62 14.22 7.43
N THR A 350 -14.04 15.29 8.12
CA THR A 350 -13.16 16.34 8.68
C THR A 350 -12.13 15.81 9.69
N ASP A 351 -12.25 14.54 10.10
CA ASP A 351 -11.33 13.87 11.01
C ASP A 351 -10.12 13.27 10.26
N ILE A 352 -9.99 13.46 8.94
CA ILE A 352 -8.84 13.01 8.13
C ILE A 352 -7.93 14.20 7.83
N VAL A 353 -6.62 14.04 8.07
CA VAL A 353 -5.59 15.04 7.75
C VAL A 353 -4.51 14.41 6.88
N ILE A 354 -4.20 15.08 5.78
CA ILE A 354 -3.07 14.74 4.92
C ILE A 354 -2.01 15.84 5.09
N PRO A 355 -0.80 15.51 5.57
CA PRO A 355 0.26 16.49 5.78
C PRO A 355 0.57 17.26 4.50
N LYS A 356 0.58 18.59 4.56
CA LYS A 356 0.88 19.42 3.39
C LYS A 356 2.33 19.20 2.93
N PRO A 357 2.59 18.84 1.65
CA PRO A 357 3.95 18.80 1.11
C PRO A 357 4.47 20.22 0.82
N PHE A 358 5.75 20.45 1.13
CA PHE A 358 6.48 21.65 0.76
C PHE A 358 7.17 21.38 -0.58
N MET A 359 6.51 21.78 -1.68
CA MET A 359 6.95 21.46 -3.04
C MET A 359 8.33 22.02 -3.35
N ASP A 360 8.63 23.25 -2.92
CA ASP A 360 9.94 23.91 -3.12
C ASP A 360 11.09 23.25 -2.34
N LEU A 361 10.74 22.40 -1.35
CA LEU A 361 11.67 21.61 -0.54
C LEU A 361 11.52 20.10 -0.80
N THR A 362 11.00 19.74 -1.98
CA THR A 362 10.79 18.35 -2.40
C THR A 362 11.46 18.10 -3.75
N THR A 363 12.31 17.08 -3.79
CA THR A 363 13.02 16.63 -4.98
C THR A 363 12.70 15.16 -5.25
N ARG A 364 13.45 14.52 -6.15
CA ARG A 364 13.35 13.08 -6.35
C ARG A 364 13.79 12.28 -5.11
N ARG A 365 14.83 12.74 -4.40
CA ARG A 365 15.45 12.02 -3.26
C ARG A 365 15.10 12.60 -1.88
N VAL A 366 14.46 13.78 -1.80
CA VAL A 366 14.02 14.43 -0.55
C VAL A 366 12.52 14.77 -0.63
N LEU A 367 11.76 14.45 0.41
CA LEU A 367 10.37 14.89 0.58
C LEU A 367 10.27 15.68 1.88
N THR A 368 9.80 16.92 1.79
CA THR A 368 9.50 17.75 2.96
C THR A 368 7.99 17.92 3.06
N MET A 369 7.42 17.58 4.21
CA MET A 369 5.98 17.72 4.49
C MET A 369 5.75 18.21 5.92
N GLU A 370 4.56 18.76 6.18
CA GLU A 370 4.12 19.20 7.51
C GLU A 370 4.36 18.13 8.59
N TRP A 371 4.86 18.54 9.75
CA TRP A 371 4.99 17.64 10.90
C TRP A 371 3.65 17.46 11.60
N VAL A 372 3.08 16.26 11.49
CA VAL A 372 1.85 15.89 12.21
C VAL A 372 2.17 15.01 13.42
N THR A 373 1.55 15.34 14.56
CA THR A 373 1.70 14.59 15.81
C THR A 373 0.49 13.71 16.05
N GLY A 374 0.69 12.40 16.16
CA GLY A 374 -0.36 11.40 16.35
C GLY A 374 0.13 10.16 17.10
N VAL A 375 -0.77 9.20 17.33
CA VAL A 375 -0.49 7.95 18.06
C VAL A 375 -0.67 6.78 17.10
N LYS A 376 0.44 6.10 16.78
CA LYS A 376 0.45 4.99 15.81
C LYS A 376 -0.67 4.00 16.08
N LEU A 377 -1.43 3.62 15.04
CA LEU A 377 -2.55 2.67 15.18
C LEU A 377 -2.14 1.35 15.86
N THR A 378 -0.90 0.91 15.66
CA THR A 378 -0.32 -0.29 16.27
C THR A 378 -0.13 -0.21 17.79
N THR A 379 -0.25 0.97 18.40
CA THR A 379 -0.09 1.19 19.85
C THR A 379 -1.42 1.44 20.58
N LEU A 380 -2.52 1.59 19.83
CA LEU A 380 -3.84 1.82 20.40
C LEU A 380 -4.47 0.53 20.95
N SER A 381 -5.32 0.67 21.96
CA SER A 381 -6.11 -0.46 22.48
C SER A 381 -7.19 -0.88 21.47
N PRO A 382 -7.69 -2.14 21.53
CA PRO A 382 -8.81 -2.57 20.70
C PRO A 382 -10.09 -1.73 20.85
N GLY A 383 -10.24 -0.98 21.94
CA GLY A 383 -11.35 -0.05 22.14
C GLY A 383 -11.21 1.22 21.29
N GLU A 384 -10.03 1.83 21.30
CA GLU A 384 -9.70 3.02 20.51
C GLU A 384 -9.70 2.71 19.01
N ILE A 385 -9.12 1.56 18.61
CA ILE A 385 -9.15 1.09 17.22
C ILE A 385 -10.59 1.00 16.71
N ARG A 386 -11.55 0.47 17.49
CA ARG A 386 -12.96 0.41 17.09
C ARG A 386 -13.59 1.78 16.86
N GLY A 387 -13.14 2.83 17.56
CA GLY A 387 -13.57 4.21 17.30
C GLY A 387 -13.07 4.71 15.94
N LEU A 388 -11.81 4.42 15.61
CA LEU A 388 -11.18 4.84 14.36
C LEU A 388 -11.57 3.99 13.14
N VAL A 389 -12.03 2.74 13.34
CA VAL A 389 -12.52 1.87 12.24
C VAL A 389 -13.61 2.58 11.42
N LYS A 390 -14.52 3.32 12.08
CA LYS A 390 -15.55 4.09 11.37
C LYS A 390 -14.92 5.14 10.44
N VAL A 391 -14.03 5.98 10.96
CA VAL A 391 -13.37 7.04 10.18
C VAL A 391 -12.53 6.45 9.04
N GLY A 392 -11.83 5.33 9.27
CA GLY A 392 -11.07 4.62 8.24
C GLY A 392 -11.94 3.99 7.15
N GLN A 393 -13.12 3.47 7.51
CA GLN A 393 -14.10 2.96 6.55
C GLN A 393 -14.72 4.07 5.71
N GLU A 394 -15.12 5.18 6.35
CA GLU A 394 -15.62 6.37 5.65
C GLU A 394 -14.54 6.92 4.70
N ALA A 395 -13.31 7.13 5.18
CA ALA A 395 -12.16 7.58 4.38
C ALA A 395 -11.94 6.71 3.14
N PHE A 396 -11.96 5.37 3.30
CA PHE A 396 -11.72 4.44 2.20
C PHE A 396 -12.87 4.39 1.20
N LEU A 397 -14.13 4.40 1.68
CA LEU A 397 -15.30 4.38 0.82
C LEU A 397 -15.47 5.68 0.03
N THR A 398 -15.24 6.83 0.66
CA THR A 398 -15.19 8.15 -0.01
C THR A 398 -14.13 8.16 -1.11
N GLN A 399 -12.89 7.75 -0.79
CA GLN A 399 -11.80 7.66 -1.76
C GLN A 399 -12.11 6.74 -2.95
N LEU A 400 -12.75 5.60 -2.70
CA LEU A 400 -13.02 4.57 -3.71
C LEU A 400 -14.27 4.88 -4.57
N LEU A 401 -15.37 5.31 -3.96
CA LEU A 401 -16.69 5.37 -4.60
C LEU A 401 -17.07 6.76 -5.11
N GLU A 402 -16.64 7.83 -4.43
CA GLU A 402 -16.90 9.21 -4.83
C GLU A 402 -15.71 9.79 -5.61
N ILE A 403 -14.53 9.77 -4.99
CA ILE A 403 -13.34 10.45 -5.51
C ILE A 403 -12.71 9.69 -6.68
N GLY A 404 -12.73 8.36 -6.66
CA GLY A 404 -12.06 7.51 -7.65
C GLY A 404 -10.52 7.60 -7.60
N PHE A 405 -9.96 8.09 -6.50
CA PHE A 405 -8.53 8.17 -6.21
C PHE A 405 -8.34 7.79 -4.73
N PHE A 406 -7.57 6.73 -4.47
CA PHE A 406 -7.53 6.09 -3.17
C PHE A 406 -6.13 5.64 -2.77
N HIS A 407 -5.89 5.57 -1.46
CA HIS A 407 -4.67 4.99 -0.90
C HIS A 407 -4.72 3.46 -1.01
N GLY A 408 -3.98 2.90 -1.97
CA GLY A 408 -4.07 1.48 -2.34
C GLY A 408 -3.44 0.46 -1.38
N ASP A 409 -2.68 0.90 -0.36
CA ASP A 409 -2.06 0.01 0.64
C ASP A 409 -1.91 0.73 2.00
N PRO A 410 -3.01 0.86 2.78
CA PRO A 410 -3.00 1.50 4.09
C PRO A 410 -2.34 0.62 5.16
N HIS A 411 -1.01 0.64 5.21
CA HIS A 411 -0.24 -0.08 6.23
C HIS A 411 -0.36 0.61 7.62
N PRO A 412 -0.53 -0.13 8.74
CA PRO A 412 -0.71 0.47 10.08
C PRO A 412 0.44 1.35 10.62
N ALA A 413 1.61 1.34 9.97
CA ALA A 413 2.71 2.25 10.29
C ALA A 413 2.61 3.62 9.59
N THR A 414 1.69 3.74 8.63
CA THR A 414 1.44 4.93 7.80
C THR A 414 0.34 5.83 8.39
N CYS A 415 -0.46 5.31 9.34
CA CYS A 415 -1.52 6.05 10.01
C CYS A 415 -1.26 6.25 11.51
N SER A 416 -1.66 7.40 12.03
CA SER A 416 -1.43 7.88 13.41
C SER A 416 -2.53 8.83 13.88
#